data_AF-M4YME3-F1
#
_entry.id   AF-M4YME3-F1
#
_cell.length_a   1.000
_cell.length_b   1.000
_cell.length_c   1.000
_cell.angle_alpha   90.00
_cell.angle_beta   90.00
_cell.angle_gamma   90.00
#
_symmetry.space_group_name_H-M   'P 1'
#
loop_
_entity.id
_entity.type
_entity.pdbx_description
1 polymer ?
#
loop_
_entity_poly.entity_id
_entity_poly.type
_entity_poly.pdbx_seq_one_letter_code
_entity_poly.pdbx_strand_id
1 'polypeptide(L)'
;MGLEVLHGLLDDGLMHIVAAGSDIPGTDGRVTVLRKEPNAMDSWNYDLIICCLGDAGKRLYVNSRAKEYRIPLIDGTVDGGRGRIQTVLPEGPCLECGLDRSRRTSSKAAASEPDSGAVAETARIIREEALKILAGEADRCLKGIIYYDSEEGTSSVLPMGKDPKCPHHANERPVRRVVPDMYRK
;
A
#
# COMPACT_ATOMS: atom_id res chain seq x y z
N MET A 1 -6.36 -13.67 15.51
CA MET A 1 -6.47 -12.31 16.07
C MET A 1 -5.92 -11.19 15.17
N GLY A 2 -4.80 -11.34 14.44
CA GLY A 2 -4.31 -10.26 13.55
C GLY A 2 -5.19 -9.95 12.31
N LEU A 3 -5.96 -10.95 11.83
CA LEU A 3 -6.85 -10.84 10.68
C LEU A 3 -8.15 -10.06 10.95
N GLU A 4 -8.67 -10.09 12.17
CA GLU A 4 -9.87 -9.34 12.57
C GLU A 4 -9.60 -7.84 12.66
N VAL A 5 -8.36 -7.47 13.03
CA VAL A 5 -7.89 -6.08 13.07
C VAL A 5 -7.81 -5.50 11.65
N LEU A 6 -7.27 -6.24 10.68
CA LEU A 6 -7.31 -5.84 9.26
C LEU A 6 -8.75 -5.68 8.74
N HIS A 7 -9.69 -6.50 9.20
CA HIS A 7 -11.11 -6.38 8.88
C HIS A 7 -11.70 -5.08 9.43
N GLY A 8 -11.63 -4.85 10.75
CA GLY A 8 -12.20 -3.65 11.37
C GLY A 8 -11.57 -2.34 10.86
N LEU A 9 -10.27 -2.33 10.56
CA LEU A 9 -9.59 -1.14 10.03
C LEU A 9 -10.04 -0.73 8.64
N LEU A 10 -10.44 -1.70 7.84
CA LEU A 10 -10.91 -1.47 6.48
C LEU A 10 -12.43 -1.23 6.45
N ASP A 11 -13.17 -1.80 7.39
CA ASP A 11 -14.62 -1.62 7.56
C ASP A 11 -14.99 -0.23 8.14
N ASP A 12 -14.12 0.37 8.96
CA ASP A 12 -14.38 1.68 9.59
C ASP A 12 -14.18 2.89 8.64
N GLY A 13 -13.73 2.68 7.40
CA GLY A 13 -13.41 3.76 6.44
C GLY A 13 -12.29 4.70 6.90
N LEU A 14 -11.64 4.38 8.03
CA LEU A 14 -10.62 5.21 8.66
C LEU A 14 -9.25 4.86 8.09
N MET A 15 -8.84 5.74 7.19
CA MET A 15 -7.54 5.89 6.56
C MET A 15 -6.37 5.82 7.57
N HIS A 16 -5.67 4.69 7.62
CA HIS A 16 -4.62 4.39 8.60
C HIS A 16 -3.36 3.79 7.98
N ILE A 17 -2.19 4.11 8.56
CA ILE A 17 -0.96 3.38 8.29
C ILE A 17 -0.99 2.10 9.12
N VAL A 18 -1.08 0.97 8.44
CA VAL A 18 -1.01 -0.33 9.09
C VAL A 18 0.38 -0.90 8.87
N ALA A 19 1.09 -1.10 9.98
CA ALA A 19 2.43 -1.65 10.03
C ALA A 19 2.34 -3.04 10.68
N ALA A 20 2.53 -4.10 9.89
CA ALA A 20 2.72 -5.44 10.46
C ALA A 20 4.22 -5.61 10.76
N GLY A 21 4.56 -6.08 11.97
CA GLY A 21 5.96 -6.19 12.41
C GLY A 21 6.12 -7.23 13.51
N SER A 22 7.08 -8.15 13.35
CA SER A 22 7.49 -9.11 14.41
C SER A 22 8.47 -8.48 15.42
N ASP A 23 9.16 -7.41 15.04
CA ASP A 23 10.28 -6.80 15.79
C ASP A 23 9.89 -5.51 16.56
N ILE A 24 8.59 -5.19 16.68
CA ILE A 24 8.16 -4.07 17.52
C ILE A 24 8.18 -4.54 18.99
N PRO A 25 8.95 -3.89 19.89
CA PRO A 25 9.06 -4.33 21.28
C PRO A 25 7.69 -4.43 21.95
N GLY A 26 7.29 -5.64 22.37
CA GLY A 26 6.02 -5.90 23.06
C GLY A 26 4.89 -6.48 22.19
N THR A 27 5.13 -6.81 20.91
CA THR A 27 4.10 -7.44 20.06
C THR A 27 4.54 -8.78 19.49
N ASP A 28 3.89 -9.85 19.93
CA ASP A 28 4.16 -11.25 19.57
C ASP A 28 3.64 -11.61 18.14
N GLY A 29 3.94 -10.78 17.13
CA GLY A 29 3.43 -10.90 15.76
C GLY A 29 2.03 -10.31 15.57
N ARG A 30 1.86 -9.02 15.86
CA ARG A 30 0.56 -8.31 15.79
C ARG A 30 0.60 -7.17 14.79
N VAL A 31 -0.44 -7.10 13.95
CA VAL A 31 -0.74 -5.95 13.09
C VAL A 31 -0.87 -4.72 14.00
N THR A 32 0.01 -3.73 13.83
CA THR A 32 0.00 -2.50 14.60
C THR A 32 -0.53 -1.37 13.74
N VAL A 33 -1.55 -0.68 14.25
CA VAL A 33 -2.17 0.45 13.57
C VAL A 33 -1.50 1.70 14.08
N LEU A 34 -0.78 2.39 13.21
CA LEU A 34 -0.12 3.64 13.57
C LEU A 34 -1.03 4.79 13.16
N ARG A 35 -1.57 5.47 14.18
CA ARG A 35 -2.29 6.74 14.04
C ARG A 35 -1.35 7.91 14.32
N LYS A 36 -0.24 7.97 13.60
CA LYS A 36 0.71 9.09 13.64
C LYS A 36 0.82 9.69 12.25
N GLU A 37 1.09 10.99 12.19
CA GLU A 37 1.53 11.61 10.94
C GLU A 37 2.82 10.92 10.47
N PRO A 38 2.99 10.65 9.16
CA PRO A 38 4.16 9.92 8.65
C PRO A 38 5.49 10.55 9.05
N ASN A 39 5.54 11.88 9.16
CA ASN A 39 6.72 12.63 9.55
C ASN A 39 7.02 12.61 11.06
N ALA A 40 6.11 12.11 11.89
CA ALA A 40 6.26 11.95 13.32
C ALA A 40 6.67 10.51 13.72
N MET A 41 7.08 9.70 12.75
CA MET A 41 7.52 8.32 12.97
C MET A 41 9.00 8.28 13.34
N ASP A 42 9.30 7.62 14.45
CA ASP A 42 10.66 7.50 15.00
C ASP A 42 11.48 6.39 14.31
N SER A 43 10.82 5.42 13.67
CA SER A 43 11.49 4.32 12.95
C SER A 43 10.61 3.74 11.83
N TRP A 44 11.26 3.06 10.88
CA TRP A 44 10.64 2.40 9.73
C TRP A 44 11.12 0.94 9.67
N ASN A 45 10.77 0.15 10.69
CA ASN A 45 11.10 -1.26 10.76
C ASN A 45 9.80 -2.09 10.75
N TYR A 46 9.27 -2.32 9.56
CA TYR A 46 8.00 -3.02 9.36
C TYR A 46 8.12 -4.07 8.25
N ASP A 47 7.29 -5.10 8.33
CA ASP A 47 7.18 -6.18 7.35
C ASP A 47 6.30 -5.75 6.15
N LEU A 48 5.34 -4.84 6.39
CA LEU A 48 4.41 -4.31 5.38
C LEU A 48 3.89 -2.94 5.83
N ILE A 49 3.69 -2.03 4.88
CA ILE A 49 2.98 -0.76 5.05
C ILE A 49 1.69 -0.80 4.23
N ILE A 50 0.56 -0.48 4.85
CA ILE A 50 -0.68 -0.16 4.13
C ILE A 50 -0.91 1.34 4.27
N CYS A 51 -1.02 2.06 3.15
CA CYS A 51 -1.21 3.50 3.11
C CYS A 51 -2.56 3.81 2.46
N CYS A 52 -3.54 4.16 3.29
CA CYS A 52 -4.79 4.72 2.82
C CYS A 52 -4.83 6.17 3.25
N LEU A 53 -4.26 7.09 2.47
CA LEU A 53 -4.25 8.53 2.80
C LEU A 53 -4.88 9.32 1.65
N GLY A 54 -5.64 10.38 1.94
CA GLY A 54 -6.24 11.21 0.88
C GLY A 54 -5.26 12.22 0.28
N ASP A 55 -4.21 12.55 1.02
CA ASP A 55 -3.22 13.54 0.61
C ASP A 55 -2.10 12.90 -0.22
N ALA A 56 -1.94 13.37 -1.46
CA ALA A 56 -0.91 12.88 -2.37
C ALA A 56 0.50 13.11 -1.80
N GLY A 57 0.79 14.25 -1.17
CA GLY A 57 2.10 14.55 -0.60
C GLY A 57 2.50 13.58 0.51
N LYS A 58 1.57 13.27 1.43
CA LYS A 58 1.79 12.28 2.49
C LYS A 58 2.02 10.88 1.92
N ARG A 59 1.29 10.49 0.88
CA ARG A 59 1.51 9.21 0.18
C ARG A 59 2.88 9.13 -0.45
N LEU A 60 3.35 10.20 -1.10
CA LEU A 60 4.70 10.25 -1.67
C LEU A 60 5.78 10.20 -0.59
N TYR A 61 5.54 10.85 0.55
CA TYR A 61 6.42 10.72 1.71
C TYR A 61 6.51 9.25 2.18
N VAL A 62 5.38 8.58 2.40
CA VAL A 62 5.37 7.16 2.81
C VAL A 62 6.03 6.28 1.75
N ASN A 63 5.79 6.54 0.46
CA ASN A 63 6.45 5.85 -0.65
C ASN A 63 7.98 6.00 -0.59
N SER A 64 8.47 7.22 -0.35
CA SER A 64 9.91 7.48 -0.25
C SER A 64 10.56 6.63 0.84
N ARG A 65 9.90 6.53 2.00
CA ARG A 65 10.37 5.74 3.14
C ARG A 65 10.24 4.24 2.87
N ALA A 66 9.14 3.78 2.31
CA ALA A 66 8.96 2.39 1.92
C ALA A 66 10.08 1.93 0.96
N LYS A 67 10.47 2.76 -0.01
CA LYS A 67 11.58 2.48 -0.92
C LYS A 67 12.95 2.54 -0.24
N GLU A 68 13.20 3.55 0.59
CA GLU A 68 14.44 3.71 1.36
C GLU A 68 14.71 2.53 2.29
N TYR A 69 13.70 2.11 3.05
CA TYR A 69 13.78 1.01 4.02
C TYR A 69 13.45 -0.36 3.42
N ARG A 70 13.14 -0.42 2.11
CA ARG A 70 12.80 -1.65 1.37
C ARG A 70 11.62 -2.42 1.98
N ILE A 71 10.61 -1.70 2.44
CA ILE A 71 9.39 -2.26 3.01
C ILE A 71 8.34 -2.31 1.89
N PRO A 72 7.66 -3.46 1.66
CA PRO A 72 6.51 -3.51 0.78
C PRO A 72 5.44 -2.50 1.22
N LEU A 73 4.84 -1.82 0.26
CA LEU A 73 3.80 -0.82 0.48
C LEU A 73 2.58 -1.17 -0.37
N ILE A 74 1.39 -1.16 0.22
CA ILE A 74 0.12 -1.16 -0.51
C ILE A 74 -0.53 0.19 -0.31
N ASP A 75 -0.65 0.96 -1.39
CA ASP A 75 -1.31 2.26 -1.40
C ASP A 75 -2.73 2.12 -1.96
N GLY A 76 -3.72 2.61 -1.22
CA GLY A 76 -5.13 2.54 -1.58
C GLY A 76 -5.81 3.88 -1.39
N THR A 77 -6.54 4.36 -2.39
CA THR A 77 -7.31 5.61 -2.29
C THR A 77 -8.67 5.44 -2.95
N VAL A 78 -9.67 6.13 -2.42
CA VAL A 78 -11.01 6.21 -3.01
C VAL A 78 -11.34 7.67 -3.30
N ASP A 79 -11.91 7.91 -4.47
CA ASP A 79 -12.44 9.22 -4.89
C ASP A 79 -13.79 8.98 -5.58
N GLY A 80 -14.89 9.36 -4.92
CA GLY A 80 -16.23 9.01 -5.39
C GLY A 80 -16.42 7.49 -5.49
N GLY A 81 -16.94 7.05 -6.64
CA GLY A 81 -17.10 5.63 -7.00
C GLY A 81 -15.82 4.94 -7.45
N ARG A 82 -14.64 5.59 -7.39
CA ARG A 82 -13.41 5.04 -7.96
C ARG A 82 -12.39 4.68 -6.89
N GLY A 83 -12.00 3.41 -6.89
CA GLY A 83 -10.88 2.89 -6.13
C GLY A 83 -9.59 2.92 -6.93
N ARG A 84 -8.47 3.25 -6.30
CA ARG A 84 -7.12 3.15 -6.88
C ARG A 84 -6.22 2.41 -5.90
N ILE A 85 -5.64 1.29 -6.34
CA ILE A 85 -4.76 0.45 -5.52
C ILE A 85 -3.43 0.26 -6.25
N GLN A 86 -2.33 0.28 -5.51
CA GLN A 86 -1.02 -0.05 -6.03
C GLN A 86 -0.18 -0.78 -5.00
N THR A 87 0.28 -1.98 -5.36
CA THR A 87 1.28 -2.73 -4.59
C THR A 87 2.68 -2.32 -5.05
N VAL A 88 3.43 -1.67 -4.16
CA VAL A 88 4.81 -1.24 -4.34
C VAL A 88 5.73 -2.25 -3.65
N LEU A 89 6.42 -3.05 -4.45
CA LEU A 89 7.41 -3.99 -3.95
C LEU A 89 8.82 -3.36 -3.91
N PRO A 90 9.74 -3.84 -3.06
CA PRO A 90 11.10 -3.34 -2.99
C PRO A 90 11.85 -3.36 -4.33
N GLU A 91 11.63 -4.38 -5.15
CA GLU A 91 12.21 -4.51 -6.49
C GLU A 91 11.28 -4.04 -7.62
N GLY A 92 10.09 -3.52 -7.30
CA GLY A 92 9.09 -3.10 -8.27
C GLY A 92 9.05 -1.58 -8.47
N PRO A 93 8.22 -1.10 -9.42
CA PRO A 93 7.95 0.32 -9.58
C PRO A 93 7.27 0.91 -8.34
N CYS A 94 7.60 2.16 -8.02
CA CYS A 94 7.02 2.89 -6.88
C CYS A 94 5.84 3.78 -7.29
N LEU A 95 5.22 4.50 -6.35
CA LEU A 95 4.12 5.42 -6.66
C LEU A 95 4.56 6.50 -7.67
N GLU A 96 5.76 7.05 -7.48
CA GLU A 96 6.33 8.08 -8.36
C GLU A 96 6.60 7.61 -9.80
N CYS A 97 6.87 6.32 -10.02
CA CYS A 97 6.99 5.78 -11.38
C CYS A 97 5.69 5.93 -12.19
N GLY A 98 4.54 5.99 -11.50
CA GLY A 98 3.22 6.10 -12.09
C GLY A 98 2.69 7.53 -12.19
N LEU A 99 3.29 8.49 -11.49
CA LEU A 99 2.73 9.85 -11.30
C LEU A 99 2.52 10.64 -12.60
N ASP A 100 3.41 10.52 -13.58
CA ASP A 100 3.23 11.17 -14.89
C ASP A 100 2.23 10.42 -15.79
N ARG A 101 2.05 9.11 -15.57
CA ARG A 101 1.06 8.30 -16.28
C ARG A 101 -0.35 8.47 -15.70
N SER A 102 -0.47 8.59 -14.38
CA SER A 102 -1.74 8.77 -13.68
C SER A 102 -2.26 10.20 -13.76
N ARG A 103 -1.39 11.22 -13.86
CA ARG A 103 -1.82 12.62 -14.07
C ARG A 103 -2.50 12.86 -15.42
N ARG A 104 -2.26 11.99 -16.42
CA ARG A 104 -3.01 12.03 -17.69
C ARG A 104 -4.47 11.62 -17.53
N THR A 105 -4.84 10.93 -16.45
CA THR A 105 -6.21 10.47 -16.20
C THR A 105 -6.91 11.23 -15.06
N SER A 106 -6.22 12.13 -14.35
CA SER A 106 -6.79 12.86 -13.21
C SER A 106 -6.63 14.38 -13.38
N SER A 107 -7.67 15.05 -13.89
CA SER A 107 -7.84 16.49 -13.68
C SER A 107 -8.00 16.77 -12.18
N LYS A 108 -7.44 17.89 -11.69
CA LYS A 108 -7.63 18.39 -10.31
C LYS A 108 -9.12 18.67 -10.04
N ALA A 109 -9.91 17.64 -9.77
CA ALA A 109 -11.26 17.77 -9.25
C ALA A 109 -11.19 17.85 -7.72
N ALA A 110 -12.18 18.49 -7.11
CA ALA A 110 -12.40 18.33 -5.67
C ALA A 110 -12.63 16.84 -5.38
N ALA A 111 -12.02 16.33 -4.30
CA ALA A 111 -12.25 14.95 -3.88
C ALA A 111 -13.75 14.76 -3.66
N SER A 112 -14.33 13.76 -4.34
CA SER A 112 -15.74 13.41 -4.23
C SER A 112 -15.94 12.57 -2.98
N GLU A 113 -17.13 12.67 -2.37
CA GLU A 113 -17.46 11.83 -1.22
C GLU A 113 -17.33 10.34 -1.60
N PRO A 114 -16.64 9.54 -0.78
CA PRO A 114 -16.35 8.15 -1.13
C PRO A 114 -17.63 7.30 -1.14
N ASP A 115 -17.81 6.55 -2.23
CA ASP A 115 -18.86 5.55 -2.36
C ASP A 115 -18.55 4.30 -1.53
N SER A 116 -19.56 3.74 -0.86
CA SER A 116 -19.37 2.59 0.02
C SER A 116 -18.96 1.32 -0.75
N GLY A 117 -19.44 1.13 -1.97
CA GLY A 117 -19.03 0.04 -2.85
C GLY A 117 -17.56 0.16 -3.25
N ALA A 118 -17.12 1.36 -3.62
CA ALA A 118 -15.71 1.66 -3.93
C ALA A 118 -14.79 1.45 -2.73
N VAL A 119 -15.20 1.86 -1.52
CA VAL A 119 -14.46 1.61 -0.28
C VAL A 119 -14.33 0.12 0.00
N ALA A 120 -15.43 -0.62 0.00
CA ALA A 120 -15.44 -2.04 0.32
C ALA A 120 -14.56 -2.87 -0.62
N GLU A 121 -14.64 -2.62 -1.93
CA GLU A 121 -13.85 -3.37 -2.90
C GLU A 121 -12.37 -2.99 -2.87
N THR A 122 -12.06 -1.71 -2.69
CA THR A 122 -10.68 -1.23 -2.52
C THR A 122 -10.04 -1.88 -1.30
N ALA A 123 -10.76 -1.90 -0.17
CA ALA A 123 -10.36 -2.59 1.05
C ALA A 123 -10.10 -4.08 0.83
N ARG A 124 -11.02 -4.78 0.13
CA ARG A 124 -10.88 -6.21 -0.19
C ARG A 124 -9.58 -6.49 -0.95
N ILE A 125 -9.30 -5.71 -2.00
CA ILE A 125 -8.10 -5.87 -2.82
C ILE A 125 -6.83 -5.61 -1.99
N ILE A 126 -6.81 -4.54 -1.18
CA ILE A 126 -5.68 -4.22 -0.28
C ILE A 126 -5.39 -5.40 0.65
N ARG A 127 -6.44 -5.98 1.24
CA ARG A 127 -6.31 -7.14 2.13
C ARG A 127 -5.71 -8.34 1.40
N GLU A 128 -6.17 -8.65 0.20
CA GLU A 128 -5.66 -9.78 -0.59
C GLU A 128 -4.18 -9.61 -0.93
N GLU A 129 -3.78 -8.40 -1.34
CA GLU A 129 -2.38 -8.08 -1.61
C GLU A 129 -1.52 -8.16 -0.34
N ALA A 130 -2.03 -7.70 0.80
CA ALA A 130 -1.35 -7.78 2.09
C ALA A 130 -1.09 -9.24 2.49
N LEU A 131 -2.09 -10.10 2.34
CA LEU A 131 -1.97 -11.52 2.65
C LEU A 131 -0.93 -12.23 1.77
N LYS A 132 -0.88 -11.92 0.47
CA LYS A 132 0.15 -12.45 -0.44
C LYS A 132 1.54 -12.09 0.04
N ILE A 133 1.77 -10.82 0.40
CA ILE A 133 3.07 -10.35 0.89
C ILE A 133 3.46 -11.07 2.19
N LEU A 134 2.55 -11.11 3.17
CA LEU A 134 2.80 -11.73 4.48
C LEU A 134 3.00 -13.25 4.39
N ALA A 135 2.38 -13.90 3.40
CA ALA A 135 2.60 -15.33 3.11
C ALA A 135 3.92 -15.61 2.35
N GLY A 136 4.68 -14.58 1.98
CA GLY A 136 5.89 -14.73 1.16
C GLY A 136 5.63 -14.91 -0.33
N GLU A 137 4.40 -14.67 -0.79
CA GLU A 137 3.93 -14.80 -2.17
C GLU A 137 3.82 -13.43 -2.88
N ALA A 138 4.71 -12.49 -2.56
CA ALA A 138 4.69 -11.13 -3.11
C ALA A 138 4.87 -11.10 -4.65
N ASP A 139 5.42 -12.15 -5.25
CA ASP A 139 5.47 -12.35 -6.69
C ASP A 139 4.06 -12.44 -7.32
N ARG A 140 3.06 -12.96 -6.58
CA ARG A 140 1.65 -13.08 -7.00
C ARG A 140 0.83 -11.80 -6.82
N CYS A 141 1.40 -10.76 -6.20
CA CYS A 141 0.77 -9.45 -6.13
C CYS A 141 0.52 -8.87 -7.52
N LEU A 142 -0.59 -8.16 -7.67
CA LEU A 142 -0.97 -7.48 -8.90
C LEU A 142 0.11 -6.47 -9.31
N LYS A 143 0.43 -6.43 -10.61
CA LYS A 143 1.53 -5.59 -11.14
C LYS A 143 0.95 -4.37 -11.84
N GLY A 144 1.21 -3.19 -11.28
CA GLY A 144 0.74 -1.91 -11.83
C GLY A 144 -0.23 -1.20 -10.90
N ILE A 145 -1.07 -0.34 -11.48
CA ILE A 145 -2.11 0.39 -10.76
C ILE A 145 -3.45 -0.25 -11.08
N ILE A 146 -4.19 -0.65 -10.05
CA ILE A 146 -5.53 -1.18 -10.17
C ILE A 146 -6.51 -0.03 -10.01
N TYR A 147 -7.44 0.09 -10.93
CA TYR A 147 -8.59 0.98 -10.83
C TYR A 147 -9.85 0.14 -10.68
N TYR A 148 -10.66 0.47 -9.67
CA TYR A 148 -12.00 -0.06 -9.51
C TYR A 148 -13.01 1.04 -9.80
N ASP A 149 -14.08 0.72 -10.51
CA ASP A 149 -15.21 1.60 -10.76
C ASP A 149 -16.48 0.94 -10.21
N SER A 150 -17.11 1.57 -9.21
CA SER A 150 -18.28 1.01 -8.53
C SER A 150 -19.57 1.15 -9.31
N GLU A 151 -19.66 2.07 -10.27
CA GLU A 151 -20.82 2.22 -11.14
C GLU A 151 -20.94 1.03 -12.09
N GLU A 152 -19.80 0.63 -12.67
CA GLU A 152 -19.71 -0.52 -13.58
C GLU A 152 -19.45 -1.85 -12.85
N GLY A 153 -19.01 -1.80 -11.59
CA GLY A 153 -18.57 -2.98 -10.83
C GLY A 153 -17.35 -3.67 -11.46
N THR A 154 -16.47 -2.90 -12.12
CA THR A 154 -15.34 -3.45 -12.88
C THR A 154 -14.00 -3.03 -12.30
N SER A 155 -12.98 -3.87 -12.51
CA SER A 155 -11.59 -3.52 -12.21
C SER A 155 -10.73 -3.61 -13.46
N SER A 156 -9.77 -2.71 -13.57
CA SER A 156 -8.76 -2.72 -14.62
C SER A 156 -7.37 -2.53 -14.03
N VAL A 157 -6.37 -3.10 -14.69
CA VAL A 157 -4.97 -2.96 -14.28
C VAL A 157 -4.25 -2.16 -15.34
N LEU A 158 -3.67 -1.03 -14.95
CA LEU A 158 -2.74 -0.27 -15.76
C LEU A 158 -1.32 -0.79 -15.50
N PRO A 159 -0.69 -1.51 -16.44
CA PRO A 159 0.65 -2.04 -16.24
C PRO A 159 1.66 -0.90 -16.07
N MET A 160 2.63 -1.12 -15.19
CA MET A 160 3.64 -0.13 -14.90
C MET A 160 5.01 -0.79 -14.73
N GLY A 161 6.03 -0.16 -15.30
CA GLY A 161 7.43 -0.50 -15.09
C GLY A 161 8.14 0.56 -14.25
N LYS A 162 9.36 0.26 -13.78
CA LYS A 162 10.21 1.25 -13.13
C LYS A 162 10.50 2.39 -14.11
N ASP A 163 10.37 3.63 -13.65
CA ASP A 163 10.89 4.77 -14.39
C ASP A 163 12.41 4.84 -14.18
N PRO A 164 13.24 4.76 -15.24
CA PRO A 164 14.70 4.88 -15.14
C PRO A 164 15.17 6.20 -14.52
N LYS A 165 14.35 7.25 -14.54
CA LYS A 165 14.66 8.56 -13.98
C LYS A 165 14.18 8.73 -12.55
N CYS A 166 13.46 7.76 -11.99
CA CYS A 166 12.93 7.89 -10.64
C CYS A 166 14.08 7.76 -9.60
N PRO A 167 14.22 8.75 -8.69
CA PRO A 167 15.36 8.83 -7.77
C PRO A 167 15.39 7.66 -6.76
N HIS A 168 14.26 6.97 -6.56
CA HIS A 168 14.14 5.86 -5.63
C HIS A 168 14.77 4.54 -6.11
N HIS A 169 15.24 4.48 -7.36
CA HIS A 169 15.78 3.24 -7.96
C HIS A 169 17.28 3.29 -8.28
N ALA A 170 17.94 4.42 -8.05
CA ALA A 170 19.34 4.61 -8.46
C ALA A 170 20.36 3.75 -7.67
N ASN A 171 20.00 3.21 -6.50
CA ASN A 171 20.91 2.48 -5.59
C ASN A 171 20.19 1.33 -4.85
N GLU A 172 19.67 0.34 -5.56
CA GLU A 172 18.95 -0.79 -4.94
C GLU A 172 19.88 -1.65 -4.06
N ARG A 173 19.59 -1.71 -2.75
CA ARG A 173 20.24 -2.59 -1.76
C ARG A 173 19.52 -3.95 -1.71
N PRO A 174 20.09 -5.02 -1.11
CA PRO A 174 19.37 -6.30 -0.95
C PRO A 174 18.08 -6.16 -0.11
N VAL A 175 17.00 -6.86 -0.47
CA VAL A 175 15.74 -6.90 0.31
C VAL A 175 15.96 -7.64 1.63
N ARG A 176 15.48 -7.08 2.75
CA ARG A 176 15.36 -7.83 4.00
C ARG A 176 14.28 -8.89 3.81
N ARG A 177 14.61 -10.18 3.93
CA ARG A 177 13.61 -11.25 3.80
C ARG A 177 12.50 -11.04 4.82
N VAL A 178 11.26 -10.95 4.35
CA VAL A 178 10.04 -10.67 5.14
C VAL A 178 9.53 -11.90 5.88
N VAL A 179 10.22 -13.05 5.78
CA VAL A 179 9.78 -14.30 6.39
C VAL A 179 10.54 -14.53 7.70
N PRO A 180 9.88 -14.50 8.87
CA PRO A 180 10.47 -14.99 10.12
C PRO A 180 10.90 -16.45 9.94
N ASP A 181 12.05 -16.82 10.49
CA ASP A 181 12.59 -18.18 10.39
C ASP A 181 11.61 -19.26 10.91
N MET A 182 10.62 -18.87 11.73
CA MET A 182 9.55 -19.74 12.24
C MET A 182 8.62 -20.34 11.16
N TYR A 183 8.59 -19.82 9.94
CA TYR A 183 7.78 -20.36 8.85
C TYR A 183 8.58 -21.18 7.82
N ARG A 184 9.87 -21.45 8.08
CA ARG A 184 10.64 -22.41 7.27
C ARG A 184 10.34 -23.82 7.77
N LYS A 185 9.70 -24.63 6.92
CA LYS A 185 9.56 -26.08 7.13
C LYS A 185 10.93 -26.75 7.25
#